data_AF-A0A917ZEE4-F1
#
_entry.id   AF-A0A917ZEE4-F1
#
_cell.length_a   1.000
_cell.length_b   1.000
_cell.length_c   1.000
_cell.angle_alpha   90.00
_cell.angle_beta   90.00
_cell.angle_gamma   90.00
#
_symmetry.space_group_name_H-M   'P 1'
#
loop_
_entity.id
_entity.type
_entity.pdbx_description
1 polymer ?
#
loop_
_entity_poly.entity_id
_entity_poly.type
_entity_poly.pdbx_seq_one_letter_code
_entity_poly.pdbx_strand_id
1 'polypeptide(L)'
;MHTNVFGLPARRPAVSTTAAAAAAVLGAALPSAVLAAPAHATGIQASGRASAVAARVALDVSLVGKSVDVPVNLSLNQVYAPRNSAATLLTARIGGVDGGRPVEIVRADVARTSARSSGDRAEGRADLADVDVHVPGLPLTPLVRAQAVKSRALCVAGKEPVADSRLVGKVVVLGRPLSLNTAGTTEADVPGVGHVKLAIAQKTTTRRTAAATALRLKVSIDPLRLGVAKVAGDIVLAEATCRTPITPDQPSQSPSAEPVVDKPQTHHLAETGGGSGLALGGVGASLVAGGALLLRLRRRGSASRR
;
A
#
# COMPACT_ATOMS: atom_id res chain seq x y z
N MET A 1 -10.17 -11.29 -63.02
CA MET A 1 -9.16 -12.18 -63.63
C MET A 1 -7.80 -11.52 -63.46
N HIS A 2 -6.91 -12.13 -62.67
CA HIS A 2 -5.44 -12.15 -62.77
C HIS A 2 -4.93 -12.94 -61.55
N THR A 3 -4.71 -14.22 -61.78
CA THR A 3 -4.05 -15.22 -60.93
C THR A 3 -2.53 -15.11 -61.02
N ASN A 4 -1.83 -15.36 -59.91
CA ASN A 4 -0.52 -16.03 -59.76
C ASN A 4 -0.22 -16.03 -58.22
N VAL A 5 -0.26 -17.07 -57.40
CA VAL A 5 0.15 -18.50 -57.42
C VAL A 5 1.62 -18.74 -57.00
N PHE A 6 1.74 -19.44 -55.85
CA PHE A 6 2.78 -20.31 -55.26
C PHE A 6 4.11 -19.78 -54.67
N GLY A 7 4.37 -20.26 -53.44
CA GLY A 7 5.72 -20.45 -52.89
C GLY A 7 5.82 -20.62 -51.35
N LEU A 8 5.51 -21.81 -50.81
CA LEU A 8 6.14 -22.34 -49.58
C LEU A 8 6.87 -23.63 -50.00
N PRO A 9 8.07 -23.97 -49.48
CA PRO A 9 8.09 -24.77 -48.24
C PRO A 9 9.36 -24.67 -47.35
N ALA A 10 9.15 -25.10 -46.09
CA ALA A 10 10.05 -25.90 -45.24
C ALA A 10 11.43 -25.35 -44.80
N ARG A 11 11.64 -25.28 -43.48
CA ARG A 11 12.40 -26.30 -42.70
C ARG A 11 12.47 -25.92 -41.21
N ARG A 12 12.01 -26.83 -40.35
CA ARG A 12 12.46 -26.95 -38.94
C ARG A 12 13.79 -27.72 -38.94
N PRO A 13 14.63 -27.56 -37.91
CA PRO A 13 14.74 -28.68 -36.97
C PRO A 13 14.74 -28.27 -35.49
N ALA A 14 14.36 -29.24 -34.68
CA ALA A 14 14.36 -29.22 -33.22
C ALA A 14 15.79 -29.27 -32.66
N VAL A 15 16.00 -28.62 -31.50
CA VAL A 15 17.01 -29.04 -30.53
C VAL A 15 16.36 -29.03 -29.16
N SER A 16 16.11 -30.24 -28.68
CA SER A 16 15.88 -30.61 -27.30
C SER A 16 17.22 -30.74 -26.57
N THR A 17 17.41 -29.99 -25.49
CA THR A 17 18.34 -30.39 -24.42
C THR A 17 17.70 -30.15 -23.07
N THR A 18 17.35 -31.27 -22.45
CA THR A 18 17.11 -31.47 -21.04
C THR A 18 18.28 -30.99 -20.18
N ALA A 19 18.00 -30.20 -19.15
CA ALA A 19 18.84 -30.14 -17.96
C ALA A 19 17.92 -30.04 -16.73
N ALA A 20 17.69 -31.19 -16.12
CA ALA A 20 17.13 -31.29 -14.77
C ALA A 20 18.21 -30.86 -13.78
N ALA A 21 17.93 -29.84 -12.98
CA ALA A 21 18.70 -29.54 -11.77
C ALA A 21 17.72 -29.47 -10.61
N ALA A 22 17.73 -30.53 -9.81
CA ALA A 22 17.14 -30.54 -8.48
C ALA A 22 17.96 -29.64 -7.56
N ALA A 23 17.29 -28.75 -6.82
CA ALA A 23 17.83 -28.15 -5.61
C ALA A 23 16.69 -28.02 -4.60
N ALA A 24 16.60 -29.00 -3.71
CA ALA A 24 16.03 -28.80 -2.39
C ALA A 24 16.96 -27.86 -1.61
N VAL A 25 16.38 -27.00 -0.75
CA VAL A 25 16.83 -26.67 0.63
C VAL A 25 16.25 -25.32 1.09
N LEU A 26 15.43 -25.42 2.14
CA LEU A 26 15.21 -24.51 3.27
C LEU A 26 14.87 -23.02 3.03
N GLY A 27 13.62 -22.68 3.37
CA GLY A 27 13.31 -21.84 4.54
C GLY A 27 13.94 -20.45 4.66
N ALA A 28 13.14 -19.42 4.43
CA ALA A 28 13.11 -18.21 5.25
C ALA A 28 11.83 -17.42 4.97
N ALA A 29 10.97 -17.30 5.97
CA ALA A 29 9.97 -16.24 6.01
C ALA A 29 10.71 -14.90 5.94
N LEU A 30 10.41 -14.09 4.93
CA LEU A 30 10.90 -12.71 4.84
C LEU A 30 9.97 -11.83 5.66
N PRO A 31 10.41 -11.23 6.79
CA PRO A 31 9.73 -10.07 7.30
C PRO A 31 10.04 -8.92 6.34
N SER A 32 8.98 -8.26 5.89
CA SER A 32 9.00 -6.99 5.17
C SER A 32 10.00 -6.02 5.81
N ALA A 33 11.15 -5.86 5.17
CA ALA A 33 12.17 -4.90 5.57
C ALA A 33 11.61 -3.50 5.34
N VAL A 34 11.27 -2.85 6.45
CA VAL A 34 11.05 -1.41 6.54
C VAL A 34 12.28 -0.71 5.97
N LEU A 35 12.10 -0.01 4.85
CA LEU A 35 13.10 0.92 4.32
C LEU A 35 13.22 2.13 5.27
N ALA A 36 14.01 1.97 6.33
CA ALA A 36 14.51 3.07 7.15
C ALA A 36 15.96 3.38 6.73
N ALA A 37 16.12 4.16 5.67
CA ALA A 37 17.38 4.84 5.39
C ALA A 37 17.31 6.25 6.00
N PRO A 38 18.15 6.62 6.98
CA PRO A 38 18.23 7.99 7.45
C PRO A 38 19.11 8.78 6.49
N ALA A 39 18.54 9.29 5.41
CA ALA A 39 19.22 10.29 4.60
C ALA A 39 19.23 11.62 5.37
N HIS A 40 20.33 11.89 6.07
CA HIS A 40 20.64 13.21 6.61
C HIS A 40 21.05 14.10 5.44
N ALA A 41 20.08 14.76 4.80
CA ALA A 41 20.32 15.81 3.84
C ALA A 41 20.37 17.16 4.59
N THR A 42 21.54 17.78 4.55
CA THR A 42 21.81 19.22 4.72
C THR A 42 20.57 20.11 4.67
N GLY A 43 20.24 20.81 5.77
CA GLY A 43 19.58 22.13 5.81
C GLY A 43 18.34 22.42 4.95
N ILE A 44 17.68 21.43 4.35
CA ILE A 44 16.53 21.63 3.47
C ILE A 44 15.29 21.23 4.26
N GLN A 45 14.41 22.20 4.48
CA GLN A 45 13.07 22.00 5.01
C GLN A 45 12.47 20.72 4.43
N ALA A 46 12.07 19.77 5.28
CA ALA A 46 11.50 18.52 4.80
C ALA A 46 10.12 18.82 4.20
N SER A 47 10.09 19.05 2.87
CA SER A 47 8.90 19.35 2.10
C SER A 47 7.82 18.30 2.34
N GLY A 48 6.56 18.73 2.36
CA GLY A 48 5.44 17.82 2.56
C GLY A 48 5.40 16.71 1.50
N ARG A 49 4.67 15.63 1.76
CA ARG A 49 4.48 14.56 0.77
C ARG A 49 3.00 14.45 0.43
N ALA A 50 2.67 14.24 -0.83
CA ALA A 50 1.31 13.92 -1.24
C ALA A 50 1.33 12.89 -2.37
N SER A 51 0.28 12.08 -2.40
CA SER A 51 0.02 11.14 -3.49
C SER A 51 -1.47 11.14 -3.80
N ALA A 52 -1.78 10.78 -5.05
CA ALA A 52 -3.15 10.52 -5.48
C ALA A 52 -3.16 9.39 -6.49
N VAL A 53 -4.18 8.54 -6.44
CA VAL A 53 -4.39 7.45 -7.39
C VAL A 53 -5.85 7.42 -7.79
N ALA A 54 -6.10 7.29 -9.10
CA ALA A 54 -7.47 7.23 -9.61
C ALA A 54 -8.07 5.86 -9.30
N ALA A 55 -7.37 4.77 -9.63
CA ALA A 55 -7.82 3.44 -9.25
C ALA A 55 -6.65 2.52 -8.90
N ARG A 56 -6.79 1.74 -7.85
CA ARG A 56 -5.88 0.64 -7.50
C ARG A 56 -6.68 -0.65 -7.51
N VAL A 57 -6.14 -1.68 -8.16
CA VAL A 57 -6.75 -3.00 -8.26
C VAL A 57 -5.73 -3.99 -7.74
N ALA A 58 -6.12 -4.78 -6.75
CA ALA A 58 -5.34 -5.88 -6.20
C ALA A 58 -6.28 -7.09 -6.12
N LEU A 59 -6.25 -7.94 -7.14
CA LEU A 59 -7.13 -9.11 -7.26
C LEU A 59 -6.30 -10.38 -7.43
N ASP A 60 -6.71 -11.44 -6.76
CA ASP A 60 -6.21 -12.79 -6.97
C ASP A 60 -7.27 -13.57 -7.76
N VAL A 61 -6.87 -14.06 -8.93
CA VAL A 61 -7.74 -14.76 -9.87
C VAL A 61 -7.31 -16.22 -9.95
N SER A 62 -8.13 -17.12 -9.40
CA SER A 62 -7.90 -18.56 -9.47
C SER A 62 -8.65 -19.15 -10.65
N LEU A 63 -7.94 -19.74 -11.61
CA LEU A 63 -8.55 -20.36 -12.79
C LEU A 63 -9.04 -21.77 -12.47
N VAL A 64 -10.29 -22.10 -12.81
CA VAL A 64 -10.83 -23.46 -12.57
C VAL A 64 -10.07 -24.48 -13.43
N GLY A 65 -9.70 -25.61 -12.82
CA GLY A 65 -8.97 -26.69 -13.47
C GLY A 65 -7.46 -26.47 -13.60
N LYS A 66 -6.92 -25.35 -13.10
CA LYS A 66 -5.48 -25.10 -13.00
C LYS A 66 -5.15 -24.55 -11.61
N SER A 67 -4.17 -25.12 -10.96
CA SER A 67 -3.68 -24.70 -9.63
C SER A 67 -2.87 -23.39 -9.69
N VAL A 68 -3.23 -22.46 -10.57
CA VAL A 68 -2.48 -21.24 -10.83
C VAL A 68 -3.34 -20.05 -10.46
N ASP A 69 -2.91 -19.37 -9.42
CA ASP A 69 -3.42 -18.04 -9.05
C ASP A 69 -2.67 -16.99 -9.87
N VAL A 70 -3.44 -16.12 -10.51
CA VAL A 70 -2.91 -15.00 -11.30
C VAL A 70 -3.13 -13.71 -10.51
N PRO A 71 -2.08 -13.12 -9.92
CA PRO A 71 -2.20 -11.86 -9.20
C PRO A 71 -2.32 -10.70 -10.19
N VAL A 72 -3.31 -9.85 -9.98
CA VAL A 72 -3.57 -8.63 -10.74
C VAL A 72 -3.33 -7.44 -9.82
N ASN A 73 -2.21 -6.74 -10.04
CA ASN A 73 -1.84 -5.55 -9.27
C ASN A 73 -1.67 -4.36 -10.21
N LEU A 74 -2.66 -3.47 -10.23
CA LEU A 74 -2.70 -2.30 -11.11
C LEU A 74 -2.83 -1.01 -10.29
N SER A 75 -2.16 0.03 -10.73
CA SER A 75 -2.31 1.39 -10.20
C SER A 75 -2.45 2.35 -11.38
N LEU A 76 -3.64 2.92 -11.53
CA LEU A 76 -4.04 3.71 -12.67
C LEU A 76 -4.01 5.19 -12.32
N ASN A 77 -3.39 5.98 -13.20
CA ASN A 77 -3.28 7.43 -13.08
C ASN A 77 -2.69 7.88 -11.71
N GLN A 78 -1.72 7.13 -11.19
CA GLN A 78 -1.09 7.43 -9.90
C GLN A 78 -0.05 8.54 -10.05
N VAL A 79 -0.08 9.50 -9.12
CA VAL A 79 0.87 10.62 -9.07
C VAL A 79 1.42 10.80 -7.65
N TYR A 80 2.64 11.31 -7.60
CA TYR A 80 3.33 11.73 -6.39
C TYR A 80 3.76 13.18 -6.56
N ALA A 81 3.71 13.94 -5.47
CA ALA A 81 4.03 15.36 -5.54
C ALA A 81 5.49 15.61 -5.95
N PRO A 82 5.77 16.65 -6.76
CA PRO A 82 4.82 17.54 -7.43
C PRO A 82 4.47 17.03 -8.84
N ARG A 83 3.28 16.43 -9.03
CA ARG A 83 2.79 15.99 -10.35
C ARG A 83 1.27 16.03 -10.44
N ASN A 84 0.77 16.29 -11.64
CA ASN A 84 -0.65 16.16 -11.99
C ASN A 84 -0.78 15.19 -13.16
N SER A 85 -1.91 14.52 -13.27
CA SER A 85 -2.24 13.66 -14.40
C SER A 85 -3.74 13.71 -14.68
N ALA A 86 -4.09 13.70 -15.96
CA ALA A 86 -5.47 13.66 -16.42
C ALA A 86 -5.58 12.70 -17.59
N ALA A 87 -6.64 11.90 -17.60
CA ALA A 87 -6.97 10.99 -18.69
C ALA A 87 -8.44 11.15 -19.03
N THR A 88 -8.70 11.29 -20.33
CA THR A 88 -10.03 11.12 -20.92
C THR A 88 -10.08 9.68 -21.40
N LEU A 89 -11.04 8.91 -20.90
CA LEU A 89 -11.14 7.46 -21.06
C LEU A 89 -9.94 6.70 -20.48
N LEU A 90 -9.95 6.52 -19.16
CA LEU A 90 -9.03 5.64 -18.45
C LEU A 90 -9.50 4.18 -18.58
N THR A 91 -8.69 3.32 -19.18
CA THR A 91 -9.02 1.88 -19.32
C THR A 91 -7.89 0.99 -18.84
N ALA A 92 -8.24 -0.11 -18.18
CA ALA A 92 -7.32 -1.19 -17.84
C ALA A 92 -7.92 -2.53 -18.23
N ARG A 93 -7.14 -3.34 -18.95
CA ARG A 93 -7.53 -4.66 -19.44
C ARG A 93 -6.49 -5.68 -19.04
N ILE A 94 -6.93 -6.89 -18.76
CA ILE A 94 -6.08 -8.05 -18.52
C ILE A 94 -6.35 -9.10 -19.58
N GLY A 95 -5.29 -9.60 -20.22
CA GLY A 95 -5.36 -10.69 -21.18
C GLY A 95 -5.18 -12.05 -20.50
N GLY A 96 -5.63 -13.11 -21.16
CA GLY A 96 -5.32 -14.49 -20.74
C GLY A 96 -6.13 -15.03 -19.56
N VAL A 97 -6.94 -14.21 -18.91
CA VAL A 97 -7.99 -14.64 -17.99
C VAL A 97 -9.28 -14.90 -18.78
N ASP A 98 -10.17 -15.80 -18.34
CA ASP A 98 -11.42 -16.14 -19.06
C ASP A 98 -11.25 -16.70 -20.48
N GLY A 99 -10.62 -17.88 -20.61
CA GLY A 99 -10.54 -18.58 -21.89
C GLY A 99 -9.70 -17.87 -22.96
N GLY A 100 -8.81 -16.96 -22.55
CA GLY A 100 -7.92 -16.22 -23.45
C GLY A 100 -8.48 -14.87 -23.94
N ARG A 101 -9.72 -14.52 -23.59
CA ARG A 101 -10.30 -13.23 -23.98
C ARG A 101 -9.80 -12.12 -23.04
N PRO A 102 -9.49 -10.92 -23.56
CA PRO A 102 -9.18 -9.79 -22.70
C PRO A 102 -10.42 -9.35 -21.91
N VAL A 103 -10.26 -9.15 -20.61
CA VAL A 103 -11.30 -8.61 -19.72
C VAL A 103 -10.91 -7.20 -19.33
N GLU A 104 -11.81 -6.25 -19.55
CA GLU A 104 -11.68 -4.89 -19.02
C GLU A 104 -12.00 -4.90 -17.54
N ILE A 105 -11.14 -4.34 -16.70
CA ILE A 105 -11.28 -4.38 -15.23
C ILE A 105 -11.73 -3.03 -14.69
N VAL A 106 -11.18 -1.95 -15.25
CA VAL A 106 -11.56 -0.59 -14.90
C VAL A 106 -11.72 0.20 -16.19
N ARG A 107 -12.84 0.90 -16.29
CA ARG A 107 -13.08 1.96 -17.26
C ARG A 107 -13.58 3.18 -16.52
N ALA A 108 -13.08 4.37 -16.87
CA ALA A 108 -13.65 5.63 -16.41
C ALA A 108 -13.55 6.68 -17.51
N ASP A 109 -14.61 7.45 -17.73
CA ASP A 109 -14.63 8.45 -18.80
C ASP A 109 -13.70 9.62 -18.52
N VAL A 110 -13.55 10.00 -17.24
CA VAL A 110 -12.60 11.01 -16.81
C VAL A 110 -11.88 10.55 -15.56
N ALA A 111 -10.55 10.66 -15.56
CA ALA A 111 -9.71 10.48 -14.39
C ALA A 111 -8.78 11.67 -14.23
N ARG A 112 -8.82 12.33 -13.07
CA ARG A 112 -7.90 13.42 -12.71
C ARG A 112 -7.24 13.13 -11.38
N THR A 113 -5.93 13.24 -11.34
CA THR A 113 -5.16 13.13 -10.11
C THR A 113 -4.16 14.28 -10.03
N SER A 114 -3.97 14.80 -8.83
CA SER A 114 -2.97 15.83 -8.57
C SER A 114 -2.36 15.62 -7.21
N ALA A 115 -1.04 15.74 -7.15
CA ALA A 115 -0.27 15.75 -5.92
C ALA A 115 0.64 16.98 -5.94
N ARG A 116 0.45 17.88 -4.97
CA ARG A 116 1.20 19.13 -4.83
C ARG A 116 1.95 19.11 -3.51
N SER A 117 3.14 19.68 -3.51
CA SER A 117 3.96 19.86 -2.30
C SER A 117 4.72 21.17 -2.37
N SER A 118 4.84 21.79 -1.20
CA SER A 118 5.50 23.07 -0.90
C SER A 118 6.05 23.02 0.53
N GLY A 119 6.81 24.03 0.94
CA GLY A 119 7.43 24.09 2.26
C GLY A 119 6.43 24.09 3.43
N ASP A 120 5.21 24.57 3.20
CA ASP A 120 4.16 24.74 4.20
C ASP A 120 2.91 23.89 3.94
N ARG A 121 2.80 23.25 2.77
CA ARG A 121 1.60 22.51 2.37
C ARG A 121 1.89 21.29 1.51
N ALA A 122 1.10 20.24 1.69
CA ALA A 122 0.98 19.10 0.79
C ALA A 122 -0.49 18.78 0.52
N GLU A 123 -0.83 18.51 -0.74
CA GLU A 123 -2.20 18.22 -1.15
C GLU A 123 -2.26 17.10 -2.18
N GLY A 124 -3.05 16.06 -1.89
CA GLY A 124 -3.42 15.02 -2.83
C GLY A 124 -4.89 15.16 -3.22
N ARG A 125 -5.22 14.93 -4.49
CA ARG A 125 -6.60 14.92 -4.99
C ARG A 125 -6.77 13.88 -6.10
N ALA A 126 -7.86 13.14 -6.05
CA ALA A 126 -8.27 12.19 -7.07
C ALA A 126 -9.76 12.38 -7.37
N ASP A 127 -10.10 12.55 -8.65
CA ASP A 127 -11.47 12.66 -9.13
C ASP A 127 -11.65 11.66 -10.30
N LEU A 128 -12.72 10.88 -10.23
CA LEU A 128 -13.17 9.98 -11.30
C LEU A 128 -14.61 10.31 -11.66
N ALA A 129 -14.95 10.20 -12.94
CA ALA A 129 -16.32 10.29 -13.44
C ALA A 129 -16.64 9.07 -14.32
N ASP A 130 -17.89 8.62 -14.20
CA ASP A 130 -18.48 7.50 -14.93
C ASP A 130 -17.56 6.28 -14.96
N VAL A 131 -17.31 5.74 -13.76
CA VAL A 131 -16.42 4.60 -13.56
C VAL A 131 -17.23 3.30 -13.54
N ASP A 132 -16.79 2.34 -14.34
CA ASP A 132 -17.25 0.96 -14.35
C ASP A 132 -16.09 0.04 -13.95
N VAL A 133 -16.34 -0.83 -12.98
CA VAL A 133 -15.42 -1.86 -12.54
C VAL A 133 -16.01 -3.22 -12.88
N HIS A 134 -15.24 -4.05 -13.56
CA HIS A 134 -15.60 -5.43 -13.87
C HIS A 134 -14.56 -6.39 -13.32
N VAL A 135 -14.94 -7.65 -13.23
CA VAL A 135 -14.10 -8.72 -12.71
C VAL A 135 -14.18 -9.93 -13.64
N PRO A 136 -13.11 -10.74 -13.75
CA PRO A 136 -13.16 -11.99 -14.49
C PRO A 136 -14.34 -12.86 -14.04
N GLY A 137 -15.02 -13.46 -15.01
CA GLY A 137 -16.19 -14.31 -14.78
C GLY A 137 -17.54 -13.59 -14.70
N LEU A 138 -17.58 -12.25 -14.69
CA LEU A 138 -18.81 -11.45 -14.79
C LEU A 138 -18.70 -10.38 -15.89
N PRO A 139 -18.60 -10.76 -17.18
CA PRO A 139 -18.33 -9.79 -18.24
C PRO A 139 -19.54 -8.89 -18.58
N LEU A 140 -20.77 -9.36 -18.37
CA LEU A 140 -21.99 -8.64 -18.76
C LEU A 140 -22.44 -7.60 -17.72
N THR A 141 -22.06 -7.79 -16.47
CA THR A 141 -22.55 -6.96 -15.35
C THR A 141 -21.34 -6.36 -14.63
N PRO A 142 -21.18 -5.03 -14.63
CA PRO A 142 -20.15 -4.41 -13.83
C PRO A 142 -20.38 -4.73 -12.36
N LEU A 143 -19.29 -5.04 -11.67
CA LEU A 143 -19.27 -5.18 -10.22
C LEU A 143 -19.79 -3.91 -9.58
N VAL A 144 -19.27 -2.76 -10.01
CA VAL A 144 -19.71 -1.44 -9.58
C VAL A 144 -19.69 -0.46 -10.73
N ARG A 145 -20.73 0.36 -10.79
CA ARG A 145 -20.79 1.59 -11.57
C ARG A 145 -20.98 2.77 -10.63
N ALA A 146 -20.16 3.81 -10.77
CA ALA A 146 -20.30 5.04 -10.00
C ALA A 146 -20.18 6.27 -10.91
N GLN A 147 -21.10 7.21 -10.75
CA GLN A 147 -21.15 8.42 -11.60
C GLN A 147 -20.00 9.39 -11.31
N ALA A 148 -19.70 9.65 -10.05
CA ALA A 148 -18.54 10.45 -9.70
C ALA A 148 -18.04 10.10 -8.30
N VAL A 149 -16.73 9.93 -8.18
CA VAL A 149 -16.06 9.67 -6.90
C VAL A 149 -14.89 10.63 -6.74
N LYS A 150 -14.79 11.26 -5.57
CA LYS A 150 -13.82 12.32 -5.30
C LYS A 150 -13.16 12.14 -3.96
N SER A 151 -11.85 12.31 -3.91
CA SER A 151 -11.07 12.30 -2.67
C SER A 151 -10.02 13.40 -2.66
N ARG A 152 -9.77 13.93 -1.46
CA ARG A 152 -8.84 15.00 -1.21
C ARG A 152 -8.20 14.83 0.17
N ALA A 153 -6.88 14.99 0.23
CA ALA A 153 -6.13 15.06 1.47
C ALA A 153 -5.29 16.33 1.47
N LEU A 154 -5.46 17.18 2.47
CA LEU A 154 -4.75 18.44 2.63
C LEU A 154 -4.02 18.47 3.96
N CYS A 155 -2.72 18.71 3.92
CA CYS A 155 -1.86 18.85 5.08
C CYS A 155 -1.18 20.21 5.00
N VAL A 156 -1.39 21.06 6.00
CA VAL A 156 -0.77 22.39 6.10
C VAL A 156 0.05 22.44 7.40
N ALA A 157 1.24 23.01 7.35
CA ALA A 157 2.10 23.19 8.51
C ALA A 157 1.35 23.98 9.60
N GLY A 158 1.45 23.51 10.85
CA GLY A 158 0.77 24.12 11.99
C GLY A 158 -0.75 23.94 12.04
N LYS A 159 -1.38 23.23 11.09
CA LYS A 159 -2.82 22.95 11.08
C LYS A 159 -3.11 21.46 11.15
N GLU A 160 -4.30 21.12 11.62
CA GLU A 160 -4.77 19.75 11.59
C GLU A 160 -4.95 19.26 10.15
N PRO A 161 -4.46 18.05 9.80
CA PRO A 161 -4.69 17.46 8.49
C PRO A 161 -6.17 17.26 8.18
N VAL A 162 -6.57 17.54 6.94
CA VAL A 162 -7.96 17.46 6.48
C VAL A 162 -8.10 16.40 5.40
N ALA A 163 -9.03 15.46 5.60
CA ALA A 163 -9.44 14.46 4.62
C ALA A 163 -10.89 14.71 4.17
N ASP A 164 -11.12 14.82 2.87
CA ASP A 164 -12.45 14.89 2.28
C ASP A 164 -12.64 13.79 1.24
N SER A 165 -13.82 13.19 1.24
CA SER A 165 -14.15 12.05 0.42
C SER A 165 -15.64 12.00 0.21
N ARG A 166 -16.08 11.86 -1.04
CA ARG A 166 -17.50 11.85 -1.39
C ARG A 166 -17.77 11.11 -2.70
N LEU A 167 -18.98 10.58 -2.79
CA LEU A 167 -19.56 10.08 -4.02
C LEU A 167 -20.69 11.03 -4.42
N VAL A 168 -20.82 11.29 -5.72
CA VAL A 168 -21.85 12.16 -6.27
C VAL A 168 -22.62 11.35 -7.31
N GLY A 169 -23.94 11.31 -7.13
CA GLY A 169 -24.84 10.61 -8.04
C GLY A 169 -25.09 9.15 -7.66
N LYS A 170 -25.51 8.36 -8.64
CA LYS A 170 -25.92 6.96 -8.47
C LYS A 170 -24.71 6.03 -8.38
N VAL A 171 -24.81 5.05 -7.49
CA VAL A 171 -23.91 3.89 -7.43
C VAL A 171 -24.74 2.64 -7.64
N VAL A 172 -24.30 1.78 -8.55
CA VAL A 172 -24.92 0.51 -8.85
C VAL A 172 -23.92 -0.59 -8.56
N VAL A 173 -24.30 -1.58 -7.77
CA VAL A 173 -23.47 -2.74 -7.42
C VAL A 173 -24.13 -3.98 -8.00
N LEU A 174 -23.43 -4.71 -8.88
CA LEU A 174 -23.94 -5.92 -9.53
C LEU A 174 -25.34 -5.73 -10.14
N GLY A 175 -25.54 -4.59 -10.82
CA GLY A 175 -26.82 -4.23 -11.46
C GLY A 175 -27.90 -3.69 -10.52
N ARG A 176 -27.69 -3.64 -9.20
CA ARG A 176 -28.64 -3.12 -8.22
C ARG A 176 -28.24 -1.71 -7.74
N PRO A 177 -29.15 -0.71 -7.80
CA PRO A 177 -28.84 0.61 -7.26
C PRO A 177 -28.67 0.52 -5.74
N LEU A 178 -27.59 1.10 -5.23
CA LEU A 178 -27.37 1.20 -3.80
C LEU A 178 -27.98 2.51 -3.30
N SER A 179 -28.87 2.42 -2.32
CA SER A 179 -29.30 3.61 -1.57
C SER A 179 -28.11 4.12 -0.80
N LEU A 180 -27.51 5.22 -1.27
CA LEU A 180 -26.36 5.85 -0.63
C LEU A 180 -26.82 6.51 0.67
N ASN A 181 -26.85 5.73 1.75
CA ASN A 181 -26.67 6.27 3.08
C ASN A 181 -25.25 6.87 3.15
N THR A 182 -25.16 8.09 3.69
CA THR A 182 -23.90 8.83 3.88
C THR A 182 -22.80 7.94 4.45
N ALA A 183 -21.56 8.13 4.00
CA ALA A 183 -20.29 7.52 4.48
C ALA A 183 -20.40 6.33 5.46
N GLY A 184 -19.87 5.17 5.09
CA GLY A 184 -19.94 3.98 5.95
C GLY A 184 -19.55 2.70 5.23
N THR A 185 -19.94 1.56 5.80
CA THR A 185 -19.77 0.25 5.18
C THR A 185 -21.11 -0.35 4.80
N THR A 186 -21.20 -0.92 3.61
CA THR A 186 -22.39 -1.62 3.12
C THR A 186 -21.97 -2.93 2.47
N GLU A 187 -22.82 -3.93 2.55
CA GLU A 187 -22.57 -5.24 1.96
C GLU A 187 -23.65 -5.54 0.93
N ALA A 188 -23.24 -6.15 -0.18
CA ALA A 188 -24.11 -6.59 -1.25
C ALA A 188 -23.82 -8.07 -1.54
N ASP A 189 -24.74 -8.92 -1.13
CA ASP A 189 -24.72 -10.35 -1.41
C ASP A 189 -25.57 -10.65 -2.65
N VAL A 190 -24.99 -11.39 -3.59
CA VAL A 190 -25.71 -11.89 -4.76
C VAL A 190 -25.66 -13.41 -4.74
N PRO A 191 -26.82 -14.06 -4.49
CA PRO A 191 -26.91 -15.52 -4.48
C PRO A 191 -26.33 -16.13 -5.76
N GLY A 192 -25.45 -17.11 -5.58
CA GLY A 192 -24.81 -17.84 -6.66
C GLY A 192 -23.67 -17.12 -7.40
N VAL A 193 -23.30 -15.90 -6.99
CA VAL A 193 -22.17 -15.15 -7.56
C VAL A 193 -21.11 -14.86 -6.50
N GLY A 194 -21.49 -14.29 -5.36
CA GLY A 194 -20.54 -13.91 -4.32
C GLY A 194 -20.99 -12.72 -3.49
N HIS A 195 -20.04 -12.15 -2.75
CA HIS A 195 -20.26 -11.05 -1.82
C HIS A 195 -19.30 -9.89 -2.09
N VAL A 196 -19.82 -8.67 -1.91
CA VAL A 196 -19.06 -7.43 -2.09
C VAL A 196 -19.27 -6.54 -0.87
N LYS A 197 -18.18 -6.20 -0.19
CA LYS A 197 -18.18 -5.19 0.87
C LYS A 197 -17.71 -3.87 0.31
N LEU A 198 -18.50 -2.82 0.51
CA LEU A 198 -18.21 -1.46 0.07
C LEU A 198 -17.91 -0.61 1.30
N ALA A 199 -16.76 0.05 1.32
CA ALA A 199 -16.42 1.10 2.26
C ALA A 199 -16.43 2.44 1.53
N ILE A 200 -17.38 3.29 1.92
CA ILE A 200 -17.78 4.52 1.25
C ILE A 200 -17.21 5.72 2.02
N ALA A 201 -16.59 6.65 1.31
CA ALA A 201 -16.09 7.93 1.83
C ALA A 201 -15.22 7.80 3.09
N GLN A 202 -14.28 6.84 3.08
CA GLN A 202 -13.36 6.59 4.18
C GLN A 202 -12.37 7.75 4.34
N LYS A 203 -12.13 8.14 5.59
CA LYS A 203 -11.26 9.25 5.97
C LYS A 203 -10.42 8.82 7.16
N THR A 204 -9.12 9.12 7.13
CA THR A 204 -8.21 8.87 8.25
C THR A 204 -7.29 10.05 8.40
N THR A 205 -7.23 10.63 9.59
CA THR A 205 -6.38 11.77 9.91
C THR A 205 -5.58 11.45 11.17
N THR A 206 -4.32 11.89 11.17
CA THR A 206 -3.44 11.86 12.34
C THR A 206 -2.91 13.28 12.58
N ARG A 207 -1.98 13.44 13.53
CA ARG A 207 -1.32 14.73 13.77
C ARG A 207 -0.55 15.27 12.55
N ARG A 208 -0.06 14.40 11.66
CA ARG A 208 0.80 14.79 10.53
C ARG A 208 0.41 14.19 9.18
N THR A 209 -0.65 13.39 9.11
CA THR A 209 -1.09 12.76 7.86
C THR A 209 -2.59 12.82 7.71
N ALA A 210 -3.04 12.86 6.46
CA ALA A 210 -4.43 12.61 6.10
C ALA A 210 -4.49 11.65 4.91
N ALA A 211 -5.48 10.79 4.92
CA ALA A 211 -5.84 9.90 3.82
C ALA A 211 -7.35 9.94 3.61
N ALA A 212 -7.76 9.96 2.34
CA ALA A 212 -9.14 9.96 1.94
C ALA A 212 -9.32 8.97 0.78
N THR A 213 -10.33 8.11 0.89
CA THR A 213 -10.69 7.12 -0.13
C THR A 213 -12.18 7.23 -0.42
N ALA A 214 -12.55 7.43 -1.68
CA ALA A 214 -13.94 7.63 -2.05
C ALA A 214 -14.71 6.33 -2.01
N LEU A 215 -14.17 5.29 -2.63
CA LEU A 215 -14.78 3.97 -2.60
C LEU A 215 -13.72 2.89 -2.52
N ARG A 216 -13.83 2.02 -1.53
CA ARG A 216 -13.06 0.78 -1.46
C ARG A 216 -14.03 -0.40 -1.52
N LEU A 217 -13.72 -1.36 -2.37
CA LEU A 217 -14.47 -2.58 -2.55
C LEU A 217 -13.59 -3.75 -2.11
N LYS A 218 -14.15 -4.62 -1.28
CA LYS A 218 -13.58 -5.91 -0.97
C LYS A 218 -14.46 -6.97 -1.61
N VAL A 219 -13.87 -7.73 -2.52
CA VAL A 219 -14.58 -8.58 -3.47
C VAL A 219 -14.24 -10.03 -3.16
N SER A 220 -15.26 -10.88 -3.22
CA SER A 220 -15.10 -12.33 -3.14
C SER A 220 -16.19 -12.97 -3.96
N ILE A 221 -15.83 -13.42 -5.15
CA ILE A 221 -16.73 -13.93 -6.17
C ILE A 221 -16.32 -15.37 -6.50
N ASP A 222 -17.28 -16.26 -6.32
CA ASP A 222 -17.16 -17.69 -6.57
C ASP A 222 -18.49 -18.17 -7.19
N PRO A 223 -18.65 -18.02 -8.51
CA PRO A 223 -19.87 -18.42 -9.18
C PRO A 223 -19.94 -19.96 -9.23
N LEU A 224 -20.52 -20.54 -8.17
CA LEU A 224 -20.96 -21.94 -7.97
C LEU A 224 -20.60 -22.91 -9.11
N ARG A 225 -19.42 -23.57 -9.06
CA ARG A 225 -19.03 -24.68 -9.97
C ARG A 225 -19.24 -24.45 -11.48
N LEU A 226 -19.51 -23.23 -11.94
CA LEU A 226 -19.77 -22.91 -13.35
C LEU A 226 -18.49 -22.89 -14.21
N GLY A 227 -17.36 -23.35 -13.67
CA GLY A 227 -16.08 -23.38 -14.37
C GLY A 227 -15.41 -22.01 -14.54
N VAL A 228 -15.90 -20.99 -13.84
CA VAL A 228 -15.42 -19.60 -13.94
C VAL A 228 -14.43 -19.27 -12.83
N ALA A 229 -13.51 -18.35 -13.11
CA ALA A 229 -12.44 -18.00 -12.19
C ALA A 229 -12.99 -17.48 -10.85
N LYS A 230 -12.45 -18.00 -9.75
CA LYS A 230 -12.68 -17.42 -8.41
C LYS A 230 -11.86 -16.14 -8.31
N VAL A 231 -12.47 -15.06 -7.83
CA VAL A 231 -11.83 -13.76 -7.73
C VAL A 231 -11.98 -13.23 -6.31
N ALA A 232 -10.86 -12.91 -5.67
CA ALA A 232 -10.85 -12.26 -4.37
C ALA A 232 -9.89 -11.07 -4.36
N GLY A 233 -10.19 -10.03 -3.60
CA GLY A 233 -9.24 -8.94 -3.40
C GLY A 233 -9.87 -7.58 -3.10
N ASP A 234 -9.10 -6.53 -3.36
CA ASP A 234 -9.43 -5.15 -3.05
C ASP A 234 -9.36 -4.26 -4.31
N ILE A 235 -10.35 -3.39 -4.45
CA ILE A 235 -10.38 -2.34 -5.48
C ILE A 235 -10.60 -1.01 -4.78
N VAL A 236 -9.77 -0.03 -5.08
CA VAL A 236 -9.83 1.32 -4.51
C VAL A 236 -10.03 2.32 -5.63
N LEU A 237 -11.06 3.15 -5.52
CA LEU A 237 -11.40 4.21 -6.47
C LEU A 237 -11.29 5.57 -5.78
N ALA A 238 -10.50 6.44 -6.39
CA ALA A 238 -10.08 7.75 -5.90
C ALA A 238 -9.51 7.68 -4.48
N GLU A 239 -8.19 7.64 -4.38
CA GLU A 239 -7.48 7.75 -3.10
C GLU A 239 -6.50 8.91 -3.16
N ALA A 240 -6.45 9.67 -2.06
CA ALA A 240 -5.53 10.77 -1.87
C ALA A 240 -4.88 10.67 -0.49
N THR A 241 -3.58 10.94 -0.42
CA THR A 241 -2.85 11.01 0.85
C THR A 241 -2.00 12.28 0.91
N CYS A 242 -1.78 12.77 2.13
CA CYS A 242 -0.81 13.81 2.40
C CYS A 242 -0.08 13.58 3.72
N ARG A 243 1.11 14.20 3.82
CA ARG A 243 1.92 14.31 5.02
C ARG A 243 2.39 15.73 5.19
N THR A 244 2.17 16.29 6.37
CA THR A 244 2.55 17.65 6.74
C THR A 244 4.07 17.83 6.60
N PRO A 245 4.52 18.93 5.99
CA PRO A 245 5.93 19.31 6.00
C PRO A 245 6.45 19.47 7.43
N ILE A 246 7.75 19.26 7.65
CA ILE A 246 8.37 19.55 8.95
C ILE A 246 8.95 20.95 8.89
N THR A 247 8.38 21.87 9.66
CA THR A 247 8.92 23.22 9.85
C THR A 247 9.73 23.29 11.15
N PRO A 248 10.85 24.03 11.19
CA PRO A 248 11.73 24.12 12.36
C PRO A 248 11.05 24.55 13.66
N ASP A 249 9.97 25.35 13.59
CA ASP A 249 9.28 25.90 14.77
C ASP A 249 8.23 24.98 15.39
N GLN A 250 8.10 23.73 14.92
CA GLN A 250 7.11 22.82 15.51
C GLN A 250 7.74 22.09 16.72
N PRO A 251 7.23 22.28 17.96
CA PRO A 251 7.77 21.58 19.11
C PRO A 251 7.65 20.07 18.89
N SER A 252 8.78 19.38 18.88
CA SER A 252 8.82 17.92 18.89
C SER A 252 8.21 17.45 20.20
N GLN A 253 6.95 17.00 20.18
CA GLN A 253 6.40 16.19 21.28
C GLN A 253 7.03 14.80 21.21
N SER A 254 8.31 14.74 21.57
CA SER A 254 8.96 13.51 22.02
C SER A 254 8.54 13.28 23.47
N PRO A 255 8.27 12.05 23.92
CA PRO A 255 8.11 11.78 25.35
C PRO A 255 9.44 12.17 26.01
N SER A 256 9.41 13.23 26.81
CA SER A 256 10.59 13.70 27.52
C SER A 256 10.94 12.67 28.59
N ALA A 257 11.98 11.87 28.34
CA ALA A 257 12.68 11.19 29.41
C ALA A 257 13.40 12.29 30.22
N GLU A 258 12.98 12.47 31.48
CA GLU A 258 13.67 13.37 32.40
C GLU A 258 15.13 12.91 32.58
N PRO A 259 16.11 13.81 32.46
CA PRO A 259 17.50 13.46 32.73
C PRO A 259 17.71 13.40 34.24
N VAL A 260 17.96 12.20 34.76
CA VAL A 260 18.50 12.03 36.12
C VAL A 260 19.91 12.61 36.12
N VAL A 261 20.11 13.67 36.90
CA VAL A 261 21.40 14.32 37.13
C VAL A 261 22.20 13.44 38.10
N ASP A 262 23.14 12.65 37.57
CA ASP A 262 24.16 11.98 38.39
C ASP A 262 25.30 12.97 38.68
N LYS A 263 25.45 13.37 39.95
CA LYS A 263 26.60 14.13 40.45
C LYS A 263 27.77 13.17 40.69
N PRO A 264 29.00 13.46 40.22
CA PRO A 264 30.16 12.65 40.57
C PRO A 264 30.61 12.97 42.00
N GLN A 265 30.56 12.00 42.91
CA GLN A 265 31.19 12.14 44.23
C GLN A 265 32.64 11.67 44.17
N THR A 266 33.54 12.64 44.31
CA THR A 266 34.96 12.48 44.61
C THR A 266 35.18 11.73 45.92
N HIS A 267 35.97 10.66 45.86
CA HIS A 267 36.47 9.95 47.03
C HIS A 267 37.42 10.83 47.84
N HIS A 268 37.12 11.06 49.11
CA HIS A 268 38.12 11.35 50.13
C HIS A 268 37.80 10.57 51.40
N LEU A 269 38.80 9.82 51.84
CA LEU A 269 38.84 9.02 53.05
C LEU A 269 39.10 9.89 54.28
N ALA A 270 38.58 9.38 55.41
CA ALA A 270 38.97 9.62 56.79
C ALA A 270 38.64 10.99 57.40
N GLU A 271 37.59 11.01 58.23
CA GLU A 271 37.78 11.44 59.63
C GLU A 271 36.69 10.84 60.53
N THR A 272 37.12 10.43 61.70
CA THR A 272 36.41 9.64 62.70
C THR A 272 35.54 10.50 63.62
N GLY A 273 34.40 9.98 64.07
CA GLY A 273 33.86 10.35 65.39
C GLY A 273 32.36 10.59 65.49
N GLY A 274 31.64 9.55 65.95
CA GLY A 274 30.62 9.63 67.01
C GLY A 274 29.30 10.37 66.76
N GLY A 275 28.18 9.64 66.81
CA GLY A 275 26.86 10.25 67.05
C GLY A 275 25.64 9.42 66.66
N SER A 276 25.32 8.41 67.47
CA SER A 276 24.05 7.68 67.68
C SER A 276 22.78 8.09 66.91
N GLY A 277 22.08 7.10 66.31
CA GLY A 277 20.62 7.16 66.20
C GLY A 277 19.93 6.38 65.06
N LEU A 278 19.40 5.20 65.38
CA LEU A 278 18.14 4.59 64.90
C LEU A 278 18.00 4.05 63.44
N ALA A 279 18.25 2.74 63.33
CA ALA A 279 17.45 1.62 62.80
C ALA A 279 16.49 1.70 61.57
N LEU A 280 16.36 0.49 60.96
CA LEU A 280 15.40 -0.02 59.95
C LEU A 280 15.78 0.31 58.50
N GLY A 281 16.02 -0.60 57.55
CA GLY A 281 15.67 -2.01 57.37
C GLY A 281 15.16 -2.17 55.93
N GLY A 282 15.72 -3.08 55.13
CA GLY A 282 15.14 -3.39 53.80
C GLY A 282 16.14 -3.93 52.77
N VAL A 283 16.18 -5.25 52.65
CA VAL A 283 16.95 -6.04 51.67
C VAL A 283 16.20 -6.07 50.34
N GLY A 284 16.91 -5.87 49.22
CA GLY A 284 16.36 -6.01 47.87
C GLY A 284 17.45 -6.29 46.85
N ALA A 285 17.91 -7.55 46.82
CA ALA A 285 18.84 -8.06 45.81
C ALA A 285 18.13 -8.22 44.46
N SER A 286 18.75 -7.75 43.38
CA SER A 286 18.37 -8.12 42.02
C SER A 286 19.62 -8.31 41.17
N LEU A 287 19.94 -9.60 40.99
CA LEU A 287 20.95 -10.12 40.07
C LEU A 287 20.53 -9.85 38.62
N VAL A 288 21.39 -9.21 37.83
CA VAL A 288 21.41 -9.38 36.37
C VAL A 288 22.83 -9.77 35.99
N ALA A 289 23.04 -11.08 35.94
CA ALA A 289 24.18 -11.72 35.31
C ALA A 289 23.76 -12.18 33.90
N GLY A 290 24.59 -11.89 32.90
CA GLY A 290 24.50 -12.43 31.55
C GLY A 290 24.69 -11.35 30.48
N GLY A 291 25.63 -11.43 29.55
CA GLY A 291 26.62 -12.46 29.30
C GLY A 291 27.46 -12.10 28.07
N ALA A 292 28.71 -12.56 28.10
CA ALA A 292 29.57 -12.95 26.97
C ALA A 292 29.72 -11.99 25.77
N LEU A 293 30.77 -11.16 25.87
CA LEU A 293 31.49 -10.56 24.75
C LEU A 293 32.30 -11.65 24.02
N LEU A 294 31.99 -11.94 22.75
CA LEU A 294 32.88 -12.69 21.87
C LEU A 294 33.28 -11.85 20.66
N LEU A 295 34.53 -11.37 20.73
CA LEU A 295 35.30 -10.84 19.63
C LEU A 295 35.53 -11.93 18.56
N ARG A 296 35.09 -11.69 17.33
CA ARG A 296 35.65 -12.37 16.15
C ARG A 296 36.24 -11.35 15.19
N LEU A 297 37.54 -11.13 15.36
CA LEU A 297 38.42 -10.67 14.30
C LEU A 297 38.51 -11.76 13.23
N ARG A 298 38.17 -11.44 11.97
CA ARG A 298 38.68 -12.21 10.83
C ARG A 298 39.27 -11.27 9.80
N ARG A 299 40.60 -11.37 9.73
CA ARG A 299 41.51 -10.68 8.82
C ARG A 299 41.06 -10.80 7.37
N ARG A 300 41.07 -9.66 6.67
CA ARG A 300 41.21 -9.57 5.21
C ARG A 300 42.63 -10.00 4.84
N GLY A 301 42.73 -11.01 3.98
CA GLY A 301 43.94 -11.34 3.25
C GLY A 301 43.66 -11.16 1.76
N SER A 302 44.15 -10.07 1.20
CA SER A 302 44.21 -9.81 -0.23
C SER A 302 45.23 -10.75 -0.88
N ALA A 303 44.89 -11.36 -2.01
CA ALA A 303 45.87 -11.87 -2.97
C ALA A 303 45.33 -11.69 -4.39
N SER A 304 45.80 -10.60 -5.00
CA SER A 304 45.93 -10.44 -6.44
C SER A 304 47.19 -11.18 -6.88
N ARG A 305 47.11 -12.02 -7.92
CA ARG A 305 47.95 -11.96 -9.13
C ARG A 305 47.87 -13.23 -10.00
N ARG A 306 47.71 -12.94 -11.31
CA ARG A 306 48.04 -13.69 -12.54
C ARG A 306 47.15 -14.87 -12.91
#